data_AF-D8PGB9-F1
#
_entry.id   AF-D8PGB9-F1
#
_cell.length_a   1.000
_cell.length_b   1.000
_cell.length_c   1.000
_cell.angle_alpha   90.00
_cell.angle_beta   90.00
_cell.angle_gamma   90.00
#
_symmetry.space_group_name_H-M   'P 1'
#
loop_
_entity.id
_entity.type
_entity.pdbx_description
1 polymer ?
#
loop_
_entity_poly.entity_id
_entity_poly.type
_entity_poly.pdbx_seq_one_letter_code
_entity_poly.pdbx_strand_id
1 'polypeptide(L)'
;MKAVTTSTSMAECPLRRNRHWLALAGPSGFAALVFRSHADRWRRRALFYERHRDYFPRLASGRFVERCHELETAYRGLAHVLFTLQPQIEWVPVRAVISRIK
;
A
#
# COMPACT_ATOMS: atom_id res chain seq x y z
N MET A 1 -24.01 38.87 24.76
CA MET A 1 -23.63 37.51 24.30
C MET A 1 -22.60 37.67 23.19
N LYS A 2 -21.35 37.21 23.37
CA LYS A 2 -20.29 37.35 22.35
C LYS A 2 -20.29 36.11 21.46
N ALA A 3 -20.51 36.30 20.16
CA ALA A 3 -20.52 35.21 19.18
C ALA A 3 -19.09 34.63 19.04
N VAL A 4 -18.93 33.35 19.35
CA VAL A 4 -17.71 32.59 19.12
C VAL A 4 -17.81 32.00 17.71
N THR A 5 -17.11 32.60 16.76
CA THR A 5 -17.00 32.07 15.39
C THR A 5 -15.77 31.17 15.31
N THR A 6 -15.97 29.86 15.30
CA THR A 6 -14.89 28.89 15.10
C THR A 6 -14.57 28.76 13.61
N SER A 7 -13.42 29.29 13.18
CA SER A 7 -12.89 29.02 11.83
C SER A 7 -11.88 27.87 11.89
N THR A 8 -12.10 26.86 11.06
CA THR A 8 -11.26 25.65 10.96
C THR A 8 -10.10 25.94 10.01
N SER A 9 -8.86 25.95 10.53
CA SER A 9 -7.63 26.06 9.74
C SER A 9 -6.84 24.76 9.85
N MET A 10 -6.37 24.22 8.73
CA MET A 10 -5.60 22.97 8.68
C MET A 10 -4.10 23.31 8.68
N ALA A 11 -3.30 22.59 9.48
CA ALA A 11 -1.85 22.74 9.53
C ALA A 11 -1.17 21.37 9.39
N GLU A 12 -0.02 21.36 8.69
CA GLU A 12 0.76 20.15 8.44
C GLU A 12 1.65 19.82 9.66
N CYS A 13 1.47 18.63 10.25
CA CYS A 13 2.29 18.15 11.36
C CYS A 13 3.17 16.99 10.89
N PRO A 14 4.51 17.12 10.88
CA PRO A 14 5.40 16.02 10.54
C PRO A 14 5.44 14.99 11.70
N LEU A 15 4.85 13.81 11.48
CA LEU A 15 4.64 12.83 12.55
C LEU A 15 5.72 11.72 12.54
N ARG A 16 6.32 11.56 13.71
CA ARG A 16 7.50 10.73 14.00
C ARG A 16 7.27 9.22 13.76
N ARG A 17 7.94 8.68 12.74
CA ARG A 17 8.65 7.38 12.54
C ARG A 17 8.13 6.04 13.12
N ASN A 18 7.10 5.95 13.96
CA ASN A 18 6.77 4.70 14.69
C ASN A 18 5.40 4.12 14.35
N ARG A 19 5.12 3.90 13.06
CA ARG A 19 3.76 3.59 12.57
C ARG A 19 3.73 2.59 11.40
N HIS A 20 4.38 1.44 11.55
CA HIS A 20 4.18 0.32 10.61
C HIS A 20 2.70 -0.15 10.57
N TRP A 21 1.98 0.02 11.68
CA TRP A 21 0.56 -0.34 11.79
C TRP A 21 -0.39 0.65 11.11
N LEU A 22 -0.03 1.94 10.98
CA LEU A 22 -0.88 2.91 10.25
C LEU A 22 -0.56 2.95 8.76
N ALA A 23 0.63 2.49 8.35
CA ALA A 23 0.91 2.21 6.94
C ALA A 23 -0.02 1.11 6.36
N LEU A 24 -0.60 0.25 7.21
CA LEU A 24 -1.61 -0.76 6.83
C LEU A 24 -3.04 -0.21 6.75
N ALA A 25 -3.35 0.90 7.44
CA ALA A 25 -4.70 1.44 7.55
C ALA A 25 -5.05 2.43 6.42
N GLY A 26 -4.06 2.89 5.65
CA GLY A 26 -4.25 3.78 4.51
C GLY A 26 -4.52 3.05 3.19
N PRO A 27 -5.05 3.74 2.17
CA PRO A 27 -5.29 3.17 0.84
C PRO A 27 -4.01 2.60 0.19
N SER A 28 -2.83 3.14 0.51
CA SER A 28 -1.54 2.59 0.09
C SER A 28 -1.25 1.22 0.72
N GLY A 29 -1.59 1.01 1.99
CA GLY A 29 -1.49 -0.26 2.69
C GLY A 29 -2.42 -1.33 2.11
N PHE A 30 -3.68 -0.96 1.82
CA PHE A 30 -4.62 -1.86 1.16
C PHE A 30 -4.15 -2.24 -0.25
N ALA A 31 -3.70 -1.27 -1.05
CA ALA A 31 -3.13 -1.54 -2.37
C ALA A 31 -1.93 -2.49 -2.26
N ALA A 32 -1.02 -2.26 -1.32
CA ALA A 32 0.14 -3.14 -1.09
C ALA A 32 -0.27 -4.58 -0.74
N LEU A 33 -1.33 -4.77 0.06
CA LEU A 33 -1.89 -6.09 0.37
C LEU A 33 -2.48 -6.76 -0.88
N VAL A 34 -3.20 -6.00 -1.71
CA VAL A 34 -3.74 -6.51 -2.98
C VAL A 34 -2.60 -6.97 -3.89
N PHE A 35 -1.58 -6.13 -4.11
CA PHE A 35 -0.43 -6.50 -4.94
C PHE A 35 0.32 -7.73 -4.39
N ARG A 36 0.50 -7.82 -3.07
CA ARG A 36 1.08 -9.01 -2.43
C ARG A 36 0.24 -10.27 -2.66
N SER A 37 -1.09 -10.16 -2.56
CA SER A 37 -1.99 -11.29 -2.80
C SER A 37 -1.94 -11.79 -4.25
N HIS A 38 -1.78 -10.88 -5.21
CA HIS A 38 -1.57 -11.21 -6.61
C HIS A 38 -0.22 -11.88 -6.85
N ALA A 39 0.86 -11.40 -6.22
CA ALA A 39 2.16 -12.07 -6.29
C ALA A 39 2.08 -13.53 -5.80
N ASP A 40 1.43 -13.76 -4.65
CA ASP A 40 1.24 -15.11 -4.10
C ASP A 40 0.36 -15.99 -4.98
N ARG A 41 -0.59 -15.42 -5.74
CA ARG A 41 -1.38 -16.14 -6.73
C ARG A 41 -0.51 -16.59 -7.91
N TRP A 42 0.34 -15.72 -8.44
CA TRP A 42 1.25 -16.04 -9.54
C TRP A 42 2.28 -17.10 -9.13
N ARG A 43 2.85 -16.98 -7.93
CA ARG A 43 3.75 -17.99 -7.35
C ARG A 43 3.09 -19.36 -7.27
N ARG A 44 1.88 -19.45 -6.71
CA ARG A 44 1.14 -20.72 -6.60
C ARG A 44 0.83 -21.31 -7.98
N ARG A 45 0.53 -20.46 -8.96
CA ARG A 45 0.27 -20.89 -10.33
C ARG A 45 1.53 -21.46 -10.98
N ALA A 46 2.68 -20.80 -10.86
CA ALA A 46 3.96 -21.32 -11.35
C ALA A 46 4.26 -22.70 -10.75
N LEU A 47 4.25 -22.80 -9.41
CA LEU A 47 4.51 -24.04 -8.69
C LEU A 47 3.54 -25.17 -9.07
N PHE A 48 2.27 -24.85 -9.33
CA PHE A 48 1.29 -25.83 -9.78
C PHE A 48 1.69 -26.46 -11.13
N TYR A 49 2.07 -25.64 -12.11
CA TYR A 49 2.44 -26.16 -13.44
C TYR A 49 3.80 -26.84 -13.44
N GLU A 50 4.76 -26.37 -12.64
CA GLU A 50 6.03 -27.07 -12.45
C GLU A 50 5.83 -28.46 -11.85
N ARG A 51 4.98 -28.56 -10.82
CA ARG A 51 4.67 -29.84 -10.17
C ARG A 51 3.90 -30.81 -11.06
N HIS A 52 3.03 -30.30 -11.94
CA HIS A 52 2.20 -31.10 -12.84
C HIS A 52 2.71 -31.01 -14.29
N ARG A 53 4.04 -30.92 -14.47
CA ARG A 53 4.66 -30.76 -15.78
C ARG A 53 4.26 -31.86 -16.77
N ASP A 54 4.12 -33.09 -16.28
CA ASP A 54 3.77 -34.24 -17.11
C ASP A 54 2.32 -34.18 -17.63
N TYR A 55 1.42 -33.54 -16.88
CA TYR A 55 0.01 -33.34 -17.29
C TYR A 55 -0.14 -32.16 -18.26
N PHE A 56 0.69 -31.13 -18.13
CA PHE A 56 0.61 -29.90 -18.93
C PHE A 56 1.96 -29.54 -19.58
N PRO A 57 2.54 -30.42 -20.41
CA PRO A 57 3.90 -30.26 -20.91
C PRO A 57 4.09 -28.96 -21.69
N ARG A 58 3.11 -28.53 -22.49
CA ARG A 58 3.19 -27.28 -23.27
C ARG A 58 3.24 -26.02 -22.39
N LEU A 59 2.52 -26.01 -21.27
CA LEU A 59 2.49 -24.87 -20.36
C LEU A 59 3.71 -24.86 -19.44
N ALA A 60 4.13 -26.02 -18.95
CA ALA A 60 5.24 -26.16 -18.02
C ALA A 60 6.63 -26.10 -18.67
N SER A 61 6.76 -26.45 -19.95
CA SER A 61 8.03 -26.36 -20.71
C SER A 61 8.19 -25.06 -21.52
N GLY A 62 7.13 -24.25 -21.62
CA GLY A 62 7.16 -22.97 -22.32
C GLY A 62 7.44 -21.78 -21.38
N ARG A 63 7.42 -20.57 -21.96
CA ARG A 63 7.65 -19.30 -21.24
C ARG A 63 6.56 -18.92 -20.23
N PHE A 64 5.54 -19.76 -20.05
CA PHE A 64 4.40 -19.44 -19.21
C PHE A 64 4.77 -19.43 -17.72
N VAL A 65 5.55 -20.43 -17.27
CA VAL A 65 6.05 -20.51 -15.90
C VAL A 65 7.01 -19.35 -15.61
N GLU A 66 7.92 -19.06 -16.54
CA GLU A 66 8.83 -17.91 -16.47
C GLU A 66 8.05 -16.59 -16.31
N ARG A 67 7.03 -16.35 -17.15
CA ARG A 67 6.15 -15.18 -17.02
C ARG A 67 5.43 -15.13 -15.68
N CYS A 68 5.03 -16.27 -15.12
CA CYS A 68 4.40 -16.29 -13.80
C CYS A 68 5.38 -15.83 -12.71
N HIS A 69 6.67 -16.19 -12.80
CA HIS A 69 7.70 -15.68 -11.89
C HIS A 69 8.04 -14.19 -12.13
N GLU A 70 8.08 -13.75 -13.39
CA GLU A 70 8.22 -12.32 -13.72
C GLU A 70 7.07 -11.49 -13.12
N LEU A 71 5.83 -11.99 -13.22
CA LEU A 71 4.67 -11.34 -12.62
C LEU A 71 4.71 -11.41 -11.09
N GLU A 72 5.11 -12.53 -10.50
CA GLU A 72 5.32 -12.62 -9.05
C GLU A 72 6.28 -11.53 -8.56
N THR A 73 7.45 -11.43 -9.19
CA THR A 73 8.51 -10.48 -8.81
C THR A 73 8.07 -9.03 -9.02
N ALA A 74 7.43 -8.70 -10.15
CA ALA A 74 6.89 -7.37 -10.41
C ALA A 74 5.85 -6.95 -9.36
N TYR A 75 4.88 -7.82 -9.06
CA TYR A 75 3.85 -7.52 -8.07
C TYR A 75 4.41 -7.41 -6.64
N ARG A 76 5.43 -8.21 -6.29
CA ARG A 76 6.15 -8.05 -5.01
C ARG A 76 6.87 -6.72 -4.93
N GLY A 77 7.53 -6.31 -6.01
CA GLY A 77 8.19 -5.00 -6.10
C GLY A 77 7.21 -3.86 -5.87
N LEU A 78 6.05 -3.89 -6.55
CA LEU A 78 4.99 -2.90 -6.37
C LEU A 78 4.45 -2.88 -4.94
N ALA A 79 4.18 -4.05 -4.35
CA ALA A 79 3.75 -4.13 -2.96
C ALA A 79 4.78 -3.51 -2.01
N HIS A 80 6.07 -3.75 -2.23
CA HIS A 80 7.15 -3.18 -1.42
C HIS A 80 7.24 -1.66 -1.54
N VAL A 81 7.15 -1.12 -2.76
CA VAL A 81 7.12 0.33 -2.99
C VAL A 81 5.92 0.97 -2.30
N LEU A 82 4.74 0.36 -2.38
CA LEU A 82 3.53 0.88 -1.74
C LEU A 82 3.56 0.79 -0.20
N PHE A 83 4.20 -0.24 0.37
CA PHE A 83 4.44 -0.32 1.81
C PHE A 83 5.46 0.71 2.30
N THR A 84 6.44 1.07 1.47
CA THR A 84 7.51 2.01 1.82
C THR A 84 7.12 3.47 1.60
N LEU A 85 6.15 3.73 0.71
CA LEU A 85 5.47 5.03 0.59
C LEU A 85 4.60 5.28 1.83
N GLN A 86 5.21 5.81 2.90
CA GLN A 86 4.46 6.40 4.00
C GLN A 86 3.61 7.56 3.46
N PRO A 87 2.31 7.65 3.80
CA PRO A 87 1.55 8.88 3.58
C PRO A 87 2.19 9.96 4.45
N GLN A 88 2.94 10.88 3.84
CA GLN A 88 3.67 11.94 4.53
C GLN A 88 2.76 12.99 5.17
N ILE A 89 1.45 12.96 4.92
CA ILE A 89 0.54 14.05 5.28
C ILE A 89 -0.73 13.45 5.88
N GLU A 90 -0.80 13.45 7.21
CA GLU A 90 -2.05 13.28 7.96
C GLU A 90 -2.52 14.68 8.35
N TRP A 91 -3.57 15.18 7.70
CA TRP A 91 -4.17 16.47 8.02
C TRP A 91 -4.93 16.35 9.35
N VAL A 92 -4.43 16.97 10.41
CA VAL A 92 -5.07 16.99 11.72
C VAL A 92 -5.66 18.38 11.98
N PRO A 93 -6.93 18.49 12.43
CA PRO A 93 -7.52 19.78 12.74
C PRO A 93 -6.83 20.39 13.96
N VAL A 94 -6.11 21.50 13.77
CA VAL A 94 -5.51 22.27 14.85
C VAL A 94 -6.50 23.34 15.31
N ARG A 95 -6.83 23.35 16.61
CA ARG A 95 -7.63 24.44 17.21
C ARG A 95 -6.75 25.68 17.37
N ALA A 96 -6.79 26.60 16.42
CA ALA A 96 -6.12 27.89 16.54
C ALA A 96 -6.96 28.82 17.43
N VAL A 97 -6.43 29.20 18.60
CA VAL A 97 -7.02 30.25 19.44
C VAL A 97 -6.52 31.59 18.92
N ILE A 98 -7.35 32.29 18.16
CA ILE A 98 -7.02 33.63 17.65
C ILE A 98 -7.40 34.66 18.72
N SER A 99 -6.41 35.20 19.44
CA SER A 99 -6.60 36.40 20.25
C SER A 99 -6.59 37.63 19.34
N ARG A 100 -7.75 38.27 19.13
CA ARG A 100 -7.80 39.58 18.47
C ARG A 100 -7.17 40.62 19.40
N ILE A 101 -6.08 41.23 18.94
CA ILE A 101 -5.57 42.50 19.50
C ILE A 101 -6.57 43.59 19.08
N LYS A 102 -6.95 44.44 20.04
CA LYS A 102 -7.93 45.53 19.88
C LYS A 102 -7.40 46.65 19.01
#